data_AF-A0A966PBG7-F1
#
_entry.id   AF-A0A966PBG7-F1
#
_cell.length_a   1.000
_cell.length_b   1.000
_cell.length_c   1.000
_cell.angle_alpha   90.00
_cell.angle_beta   90.00
_cell.angle_gamma   90.00
#
_symmetry.space_group_name_H-M   'P 1'
#
loop_
_entity.id
_entity.type
_entity.pdbx_description
1 polymer ?
#
loop_
_entity_poly.entity_id
_entity_poly.type
_entity_poly.pdbx_seq_one_letter_code
_entity_poly.pdbx_strand_id
1 'polypeptide(L)'
;MSDTVVNRAGSKRGAGLKIERIYTTAGVHPYDEVTWERRDVVQNNWKTGEVVFEQRGVEFPDFWSVNASTIVTTKYFRGAVGYENREWSLKQVIDRVVLTYTKAGK
;
A
#
# COMPACT_ATOMS: atom_id res chain seq x y z
N MET A 1 5.40 0.15 -58.24
CA MET A 1 5.30 0.47 -56.80
C MET A 1 4.09 -0.31 -56.29
N SER A 2 4.32 -1.47 -55.66
CA SER A 2 3.23 -2.32 -55.17
C SER A 2 3.09 -2.08 -53.67
N ASP A 3 2.03 -1.38 -53.28
CA ASP A 3 1.68 -1.17 -51.89
C ASP A 3 1.11 -2.47 -51.31
N THR A 4 1.90 -3.12 -50.45
CA THR A 4 1.44 -4.23 -49.64
C THR A 4 0.56 -3.69 -48.52
N VAL A 5 -0.77 -3.87 -48.64
CA VAL A 5 -1.71 -3.62 -47.56
C VAL A 5 -1.54 -4.72 -46.50
N VAL A 6 -0.85 -4.39 -45.40
CA VAL A 6 -0.75 -5.28 -44.23
C VAL A 6 -2.07 -5.23 -43.46
N ASN A 7 -2.96 -6.18 -43.75
CA ASN A 7 -4.19 -6.36 -42.97
C ASN A 7 -3.84 -7.00 -41.62
N ARG A 8 -3.62 -6.18 -40.58
CA ARG A 8 -3.46 -6.72 -39.22
C ARG A 8 -4.82 -7.22 -38.73
N ALA A 9 -4.99 -8.54 -38.72
CA ALA A 9 -6.10 -9.17 -38.02
C ALA A 9 -6.12 -8.65 -36.56
N GLY A 10 -7.24 -8.05 -36.15
CA GLY A 10 -7.41 -7.56 -34.79
C GLY A 10 -7.15 -8.69 -33.80
N SER A 11 -6.17 -8.50 -32.91
CA SER A 11 -5.92 -9.41 -31.80
C SER A 11 -7.22 -9.59 -31.02
N LYS A 12 -7.78 -10.81 -31.02
CA LYS A 12 -8.87 -11.16 -30.12
C LYS A 12 -8.34 -10.94 -28.70
N ARG A 13 -8.86 -9.93 -27.98
CA ARG A 13 -8.62 -9.80 -26.54
C ARG A 13 -8.99 -11.14 -25.92
N GLY A 14 -8.00 -11.87 -25.40
CA GLY A 14 -8.23 -13.14 -24.72
C GLY A 14 -9.19 -12.93 -23.56
N ALA A 15 -9.96 -13.97 -23.21
CA ALA A 15 -10.75 -13.94 -22.00
C ALA A 15 -9.82 -13.66 -20.81
N GLY A 16 -10.18 -12.69 -19.95
CA GLY A 16 -9.37 -12.32 -18.80
C GLY A 16 -9.18 -13.47 -17.81
N LEU A 17 -8.13 -13.38 -16.99
CA LEU A 17 -7.87 -14.34 -15.92
C LEU A 17 -9.07 -14.39 -14.96
N LYS A 18 -9.56 -15.60 -14.68
CA LYS A 18 -10.53 -15.84 -13.61
C LYS A 18 -9.75 -16.16 -12.34
N ILE A 19 -9.86 -15.29 -11.34
CA ILE A 19 -9.20 -15.44 -10.04
C ILE A 19 -10.28 -15.72 -9.00
N GLU A 20 -10.15 -16.82 -8.27
CA GLU A 20 -11.03 -17.14 -7.15
C GLU A 20 -10.63 -16.34 -5.90
N ARG A 21 -11.62 -16.07 -5.03
CA ARG A 21 -11.36 -15.42 -3.74
C ARG A 21 -10.80 -16.45 -2.76
N ILE A 22 -9.69 -16.12 -2.11
CA ILE A 22 -9.06 -16.99 -1.09
C ILE A 22 -9.24 -16.39 0.31
N TYR A 23 -8.79 -15.15 0.51
CA TYR A 23 -8.79 -14.47 1.82
C TYR A 23 -9.74 -13.26 1.87
N THR A 24 -10.79 -13.25 1.05
CA THR A 24 -11.71 -12.10 0.96
C THR A 24 -13.14 -12.56 0.89
N THR A 25 -14.01 -11.83 1.57
CA THR A 25 -15.46 -12.07 1.55
C THR A 25 -16.11 -11.19 0.47
N ALA A 26 -17.02 -11.77 -0.32
CA ALA A 26 -17.72 -11.01 -1.35
C ALA A 26 -18.60 -9.91 -0.72
N GLY A 27 -18.45 -8.68 -1.20
CA GLY A 27 -19.22 -7.52 -0.70
C GLY A 27 -18.66 -6.88 0.57
N VAL A 28 -17.56 -7.39 1.13
CA VAL A 28 -16.90 -6.83 2.31
C VAL A 28 -15.59 -6.18 1.88
N HIS A 29 -15.31 -4.97 2.37
CA HIS A 29 -14.02 -4.33 2.14
C HIS A 29 -12.98 -4.98 3.07
N PRO A 30 -11.79 -5.40 2.60
CA PRO A 30 -10.83 -6.11 3.45
C PRO A 30 -10.36 -5.34 4.68
N TYR A 31 -10.39 -4.00 4.63
CA TYR A 31 -10.07 -3.16 5.79
C TYR A 31 -11.11 -3.25 6.91
N ASP A 32 -12.35 -3.62 6.59
CA ASP A 32 -13.43 -3.77 7.58
C ASP A 32 -13.34 -5.12 8.31
N GLU A 33 -12.58 -6.08 7.77
CA GLU A 33 -12.32 -7.39 8.39
C GLU A 33 -11.15 -7.36 9.38
N VAL A 34 -10.53 -6.18 9.59
CA VAL A 34 -9.34 -6.00 10.44
C VAL A 34 -9.60 -4.90 11.47
N THR A 35 -9.17 -5.14 12.72
CA THR A 35 -9.17 -4.11 13.76
C THR A 35 -7.96 -3.20 13.59
N TRP A 36 -8.19 -1.88 13.57
CA TRP A 36 -7.17 -0.87 13.40
C TRP A 36 -7.02 -0.04 14.67
N GLU A 37 -5.78 0.30 15.00
CA GLU A 37 -5.47 1.18 16.11
C GLU A 37 -4.48 2.27 15.72
N ARG A 38 -4.53 3.37 16.47
CA ARG A 38 -3.53 4.44 16.37
C ARG A 38 -2.48 4.26 17.44
N ARG A 39 -1.22 4.45 17.06
CA ARG A 39 -0.07 4.42 17.95
C ARG A 39 0.94 5.49 17.55
N ASP A 40 1.77 5.91 18.49
CA ASP A 40 2.85 6.85 18.23
C ASP A 40 4.14 6.08 17.97
N VAL A 41 4.88 6.47 16.93
CA VAL A 41 6.21 5.93 16.63
C VAL A 41 7.25 6.96 17.02
N VAL A 42 8.00 6.65 18.06
CA VAL A 42 9.10 7.48 18.58
C VAL A 42 10.36 6.63 18.59
N GLN A 43 11.42 7.11 17.95
CA GLN A 43 12.75 6.52 18.02
C GLN A 43 13.68 7.48 18.74
N ASN A 44 14.38 6.94 19.74
CA ASN A 44 15.35 7.68 20.53
C ASN A 44 16.77 7.19 20.23
N ASN A 45 17.74 8.10 20.31
CA ASN A 45 19.15 7.78 20.33
C ASN A 45 19.47 7.05 21.64
N TRP A 46 19.97 5.83 21.54
CA TRP A 46 20.25 5.00 22.73
C TRP A 46 21.36 5.57 23.63
N LYS A 47 22.27 6.41 23.09
CA LYS A 47 23.35 7.03 23.86
C LYS A 47 22.90 8.32 24.54
N THR A 48 22.16 9.16 23.83
CA THR A 48 21.85 10.53 24.28
C THR A 48 20.42 10.66 24.81
N GLY A 49 19.53 9.69 24.53
CA GLY A 49 18.11 9.75 24.85
C GLY A 49 17.31 10.70 23.94
N GLU A 50 17.96 11.40 23.03
CA GLU A 50 17.34 12.37 22.13
C GLU A 50 16.41 11.69 21.11
N VAL A 51 15.27 12.32 20.82
CA VAL A 51 14.34 11.84 19.79
C VAL A 51 14.97 12.05 18.41
N VAL A 52 15.28 10.96 17.70
CA VAL A 52 15.84 11.00 16.34
C VAL A 52 14.77 10.91 15.27
N PHE A 53 13.58 10.42 15.62
CA PHE A 53 12.43 10.38 14.74
C PHE A 53 11.15 10.30 15.56
N GLU A 54 10.12 11.03 15.15
CA GLU A 54 8.80 10.95 15.73
C GLU A 54 7.72 11.10 14.65
N GLN A 55 6.70 10.25 14.71
CA GLN A 55 5.45 10.45 14.02
C GLN A 55 4.31 9.89 14.87
N ARG A 56 3.36 10.77 15.22
CA ARG A 56 2.23 10.45 16.09
C ARG A 56 0.99 10.05 15.32
N GLY A 57 0.14 9.27 15.99
CA GLY A 57 -1.19 8.89 15.51
C GLY A 57 -1.18 8.02 14.26
N VAL A 58 -0.11 7.24 14.04
CA VAL A 58 -0.02 6.35 12.87
C VAL A 58 -0.93 5.14 13.05
N GLU A 59 -1.58 4.70 11.97
CA GLU A 59 -2.61 3.66 11.99
C GLU A 59 -2.09 2.33 11.42
N PHE A 60 -2.24 1.28 12.23
CA PHE A 60 -1.83 -0.10 11.91
C PHE A 60 -2.86 -1.10 12.45
N PRO A 61 -2.84 -2.36 11.97
CA PRO A 61 -3.59 -3.43 12.59
C PRO A 61 -3.16 -3.66 14.04
N ASP A 62 -4.11 -3.99 14.91
CA ASP A 62 -3.85 -4.25 16.33
C ASP A 62 -2.82 -5.37 16.56
N PHE A 63 -2.85 -6.41 15.73
CA PHE A 63 -1.95 -7.57 15.82
C PHE A 63 -0.51 -7.28 15.31
N TRP A 64 -0.24 -6.11 14.72
CA TRP A 64 1.12 -5.77 14.29
C TRP A 64 2.02 -5.43 15.47
N SER A 65 3.23 -5.98 15.47
CA SER A 65 4.24 -5.61 16.47
C SER A 65 4.65 -4.14 16.36
N VAL A 66 5.13 -3.59 17.47
CA VAL A 66 5.73 -2.25 17.54
C VAL A 66 6.87 -2.13 16.53
N ASN A 67 7.71 -3.16 16.39
CA ASN A 67 8.82 -3.17 15.45
C ASN A 67 8.35 -3.08 13.99
N ALA A 68 7.31 -3.85 13.60
CA ALA A 68 6.77 -3.81 12.25
C ALA A 68 6.22 -2.41 11.89
N SER A 69 5.47 -1.82 12.82
CA SER A 69 4.90 -0.47 12.67
C SER A 69 5.99 0.59 12.54
N THR A 70 7.05 0.44 13.34
CA THR A 70 8.21 1.34 13.32
C THR A 70 8.97 1.26 11.99
N ILE A 71 9.23 0.06 11.48
CA ILE A 71 9.90 -0.13 10.18
C ILE A 71 9.05 0.47 9.06
N VAL A 72 7.74 0.20 9.04
CA VAL A 72 6.86 0.74 7.99
C VAL A 72 6.80 2.26 8.04
N THR A 73 6.63 2.83 9.22
CA THR A 73 6.57 4.28 9.40
C THR A 73 7.86 4.97 8.94
N THR A 74 9.03 4.41 9.27
CA THR A 74 10.32 5.06 8.97
C THR A 74 10.84 4.79 7.56
N LYS A 75 10.46 3.67 6.93
CA LYS A 75 11.03 3.24 5.64
C LYS A 75 10.05 3.30 4.46
N TYR A 76 8.75 3.16 4.71
CA TYR A 76 7.78 2.93 3.63
C TYR A 76 6.72 4.04 3.51
N PHE A 77 6.42 4.76 4.59
CA PHE A 77 5.55 5.93 4.53
C PHE A 77 6.19 7.01 3.65
N ARG A 78 5.47 7.40 2.60
CA ARG A 78 5.82 8.49 1.70
C ARG A 78 5.49 9.85 2.31
N GLY A 79 6.18 10.89 1.85
CA GLY A 79 6.05 12.27 2.31
C GLY A 79 7.04 12.61 3.43
N ALA A 80 7.41 13.88 3.54
CA ALA A 80 8.35 14.35 4.56
C ALA A 80 7.67 14.50 5.93
N VAL A 81 8.40 14.23 7.01
CA VAL A 81 7.87 14.38 8.39
C VAL A 81 7.42 15.83 8.61
N GLY A 82 6.24 16.02 9.21
CA GLY A 82 5.66 17.33 9.48
C GLY A 82 4.86 17.94 8.31
N TYR A 83 4.85 17.30 7.13
CA TYR A 83 4.04 17.76 6.00
C TYR A 83 2.72 16.98 5.91
N GLU A 84 1.65 17.65 5.51
CA GLU A 84 0.29 17.08 5.43
C GLU A 84 0.18 15.92 4.44
N ASN A 85 1.04 15.88 3.42
CA ASN A 85 1.04 14.83 2.41
C ASN A 85 1.72 13.53 2.88
N ARG A 86 2.21 13.48 4.12
CA ARG A 86 2.83 12.28 4.67
C ARG A 86 1.80 11.21 4.97
N GLU A 87 2.09 9.99 4.52
CA GLU A 87 1.32 8.81 4.87
C GLU A 87 1.36 8.60 6.40
N TRP A 88 0.20 8.29 6.96
CA TRP A 88 0.00 8.05 8.39
C TRP A 88 -0.71 6.73 8.67
N SER A 89 -1.26 6.06 7.66
CA SER A 89 -1.90 4.75 7.78
C SER A 89 -1.28 3.72 6.86
N LEU A 90 -1.13 2.49 7.32
CA LEU A 90 -0.75 1.36 6.47
C LEU A 90 -1.73 1.16 5.30
N LYS A 91 -3.01 1.53 5.46
CA LYS A 91 -4.01 1.49 4.38
C LYS A 91 -3.54 2.26 3.15
N GLN A 92 -2.96 3.45 3.34
CA GLN A 92 -2.46 4.30 2.24
C GLN A 92 -1.31 3.62 1.48
N VAL A 93 -0.42 2.90 2.18
CA VAL A 93 0.65 2.14 1.55
C VAL A 93 0.09 0.98 0.74
N ILE A 94 -0.86 0.22 1.31
CA ILE A 94 -1.51 -0.92 0.65
C ILE A 94 -2.25 -0.45 -0.61
N ASP A 95 -3.09 0.58 -0.50
CA ASP A 95 -3.84 1.16 -1.61
C ASP A 95 -2.90 1.55 -2.75
N ARG A 96 -1.82 2.24 -2.45
CA ARG A 96 -0.84 2.65 -3.44
C ARG A 96 -0.25 1.47 -4.21
N VAL A 97 0.06 0.37 -3.54
CA VAL A 97 0.59 -0.84 -4.18
C VAL A 97 -0.49 -1.52 -5.02
N VAL A 98 -1.65 -1.79 -4.42
CA VAL A 98 -2.75 -2.54 -5.05
C VAL A 98 -3.34 -1.79 -6.25
N LEU A 99 -3.55 -0.48 -6.13
CA LEU A 99 -4.07 0.35 -7.23
C LEU A 99 -3.08 0.44 -8.39
N THR A 100 -1.77 0.42 -8.10
CA THR A 100 -0.74 0.39 -9.16
C THR A 100 -0.84 -0.92 -9.96
N TYR A 101 -0.91 -2.07 -9.29
CA TYR A 101 -1.10 -3.36 -9.97
C TYR A 101 -2.42 -3.44 -10.73
N THR A 102 -3.51 -2.95 -10.13
CA THR A 102 -4.83 -2.92 -10.76
C THR A 102 -4.83 -2.08 -12.03
N LYS A 103 -4.15 -0.92 -12.02
CA LYS A 103 -4.01 -0.07 -13.21
C LYS A 103 -3.23 -0.76 -14.32
N ALA A 104 -2.20 -1.52 -13.99
CA ALA A 104 -1.39 -2.24 -14.96
C ALA A 104 -2.09 -3.48 -15.55
N GLY A 105 -3.02 -4.09 -14.80
CA GLY A 105 -3.77 -5.28 -15.23
C GLY A 105 -5.09 -5.00 -15.97
N LYS A 106 -5.52 -3.74 -16.04
CA LYS A 106 -6.67 -3.30 -16.86
C LYS A 106 -6.24 -3.03 -18.30
#